data_AF-A0A131Y5V3-F1
#
_entry.id   AF-A0A131Y5V3-F1
#
_cell.length_a   1.000
_cell.length_b   1.000
_cell.length_c   1.000
_cell.angle_alpha   90.00
_cell.angle_beta   90.00
_cell.angle_gamma   90.00
#
_symmetry.space_group_name_H-M   'P 1'
#
loop_
_entity.id
_entity.type
_entity.pdbx_description
1 polymer ?
#
loop_
_entity_poly.entity_id
_entity_poly.type
_entity_poly.pdbx_seq_one_letter_code
_entity_poly.pdbx_strand_id
1 'polypeptide(L)'
;LDAGQFLEISEGRKNPIDQDIGAGLKEQIAKNRKCLTPVITKVVWCRRQRVALRDHRDAGKMNLSNELGENEGNFKALLRLRASNGDEPLKKYLERCSANATYTSWRTQNEIISALNSIVL
;
A
#
# COMPACT_ATOMS: atom_id res chain seq x y z
N LEU A 1 18.77 -28.88 -9.33
CA LEU A 1 19.23 -28.62 -7.95
C LEU A 1 20.72 -28.84 -7.95
N ASP A 2 21.49 -27.77 -7.84
CA ASP A 2 22.95 -27.82 -7.85
C ASP A 2 23.46 -28.50 -6.58
N ALA A 3 24.43 -29.41 -6.68
CA ALA A 3 24.90 -30.23 -5.56
C ALA A 3 25.49 -29.38 -4.41
N GLY A 4 26.07 -28.22 -4.74
CA GLY A 4 26.54 -27.25 -3.75
C GLY A 4 25.42 -26.68 -2.90
N GLN A 5 24.25 -26.44 -3.49
CA GLN A 5 23.09 -25.90 -2.78
C GLN A 5 22.50 -26.91 -1.77
N PHE A 6 22.63 -28.21 -2.05
CA PHE A 6 22.20 -29.28 -1.15
C PHE A 6 23.14 -29.42 0.06
N LEU A 7 24.46 -29.36 -0.16
CA LEU A 7 25.46 -29.38 0.92
C LEU A 7 25.29 -28.19 1.88
N GLU A 8 25.06 -26.99 1.35
CA GLU A 8 24.82 -25.80 2.17
C GLU A 8 23.57 -25.90 3.06
N ILE A 9 22.50 -26.54 2.57
CA ILE A 9 21.30 -26.81 3.38
C ILE A 9 21.60 -27.89 4.43
N SER A 10 22.33 -28.95 4.07
CA SER A 10 22.67 -30.03 5.02
C SER A 10 23.58 -29.58 6.16
N GLU A 11 24.43 -28.58 5.90
CA GLU A 11 25.34 -28.00 6.90
C GLU A 11 24.69 -26.87 7.71
N GLY A 12 23.39 -26.59 7.50
CA GLY A 12 22.66 -25.52 8.19
C GLY A 12 23.09 -24.11 7.79
N ARG A 13 23.87 -23.96 6.72
CA ARG A 13 24.34 -22.66 6.19
C ARG A 13 23.25 -21.93 5.40
N LYS A 14 22.27 -22.66 4.85
CA LYS A 14 21.08 -22.11 4.19
C LYS A 14 19.81 -22.82 4.66
N ASN A 15 18.72 -22.07 4.70
CA ASN A 15 17.41 -22.64 5.01
C ASN A 15 16.87 -23.46 3.82
N PRO A 16 16.03 -24.47 4.10
CA PRO A 16 15.25 -25.16 3.08
C PRO A 16 14.38 -24.18 2.27
N ILE A 17 14.21 -24.48 0.98
CA ILE A 17 13.47 -23.63 0.03
C ILE A 17 12.02 -23.40 0.48
N ASP A 18 11.37 -24.39 1.06
CA ASP A 18 10.00 -24.29 1.60
C ASP A 18 9.90 -23.30 2.77
N GLN A 19 10.92 -23.27 3.64
CA GLN A 19 11.00 -22.33 4.75
C GLN A 19 11.26 -20.91 4.25
N ASP A 20 12.14 -20.74 3.27
CA ASP A 20 12.46 -19.45 2.66
C ASP A 20 11.28 -18.87 1.85
N ILE A 21 10.55 -19.71 1.11
CA ILE A 21 9.31 -19.30 0.42
C ILE A 21 8.27 -18.84 1.43
N GLY A 22 8.09 -19.59 2.53
CA GLY A 22 7.18 -19.22 3.61
C GLY A 22 7.57 -17.90 4.29
N ALA A 23 8.87 -17.69 4.55
CA ALA A 23 9.39 -16.47 5.13
C ALA A 23 9.23 -15.26 4.19
N GLY A 24 9.56 -15.44 2.91
CA GLY A 24 9.41 -14.41 1.88
C GLY A 24 7.95 -13.98 1.68
N LEU A 25 7.01 -14.93 1.65
CA LEU A 25 5.58 -14.62 1.56
C LEU A 25 5.10 -13.79 2.77
N LYS A 26 5.50 -14.16 3.98
CA LYS A 26 5.16 -13.41 5.20
C LYS A 26 5.69 -11.97 5.14
N GLU A 27 6.91 -11.79 4.67
CA GLU A 27 7.51 -10.45 4.53
C GLU A 27 6.76 -9.58 3.51
N GLN A 28 6.37 -10.16 2.36
CA GLN A 28 5.58 -9.45 1.35
C GLN A 28 4.20 -9.06 1.86
N ILE A 29 3.51 -9.96 2.58
CA ILE A 29 2.23 -9.64 3.22
C ILE A 29 2.39 -8.49 4.21
N ALA A 30 3.43 -8.52 5.04
CA ALA A 30 3.71 -7.45 6.00
C ALA A 30 3.97 -6.11 5.31
N LYS A 31 4.75 -6.11 4.22
CA LYS A 31 5.02 -4.93 3.37
C LYS A 31 3.72 -4.37 2.77
N ASN A 32 2.89 -5.21 2.16
CA ASN A 32 1.63 -4.78 1.55
C ASN A 32 0.65 -4.23 2.59
N ARG A 33 0.55 -4.86 3.77
CA ARG A 33 -0.28 -4.38 4.88
C ARG A 33 0.16 -3.00 5.39
N LYS A 34 1.46 -2.73 5.47
CA LYS A 34 1.99 -1.40 5.84
C LYS A 34 1.55 -0.31 4.86
N CYS A 35 1.49 -0.60 3.57
CA CYS A 35 1.01 0.34 2.55
C CYS A 35 -0.53 0.47 2.54
N LEU A 36 -1.26 -0.64 2.68
CA LEU A 36 -2.73 -0.65 2.68
C LEU A 36 -3.34 0.05 3.90
N THR A 37 -2.71 -0.05 5.06
CA THR A 37 -3.20 0.53 6.33
C THR A 37 -3.53 2.02 6.21
N PRO A 38 -2.60 2.91 5.80
CA PRO A 38 -2.91 4.34 5.64
C PRO A 38 -3.99 4.58 4.58
N VAL A 39 -4.00 3.84 3.48
CA VAL A 39 -5.02 3.94 2.42
C VAL A 39 -6.42 3.66 2.97
N ILE A 40 -6.61 2.51 3.62
CA ILE A 40 -7.89 2.13 4.24
C ILE A 40 -8.29 3.16 5.29
N THR A 41 -7.34 3.59 6.13
CA THR A 41 -7.61 4.55 7.21
C THR A 41 -8.11 5.88 6.65
N LYS A 42 -7.56 6.37 5.53
CA LYS A 42 -8.03 7.61 4.90
C LYS A 42 -9.42 7.46 4.29
N VAL A 43 -9.72 6.32 3.66
CA VAL A 43 -11.07 6.02 3.16
C VAL A 43 -12.10 6.01 4.31
N VAL A 44 -11.78 5.33 5.41
CA VAL A 44 -12.62 5.29 6.61
C VAL A 44 -12.81 6.68 7.19
N TRP A 45 -11.75 7.48 7.26
CA TRP A 45 -11.82 8.84 7.76
C TRP A 45 -12.79 9.69 6.93
N CYS A 46 -12.66 9.68 5.59
CA CYS A 46 -13.57 10.42 4.72
C CYS A 46 -15.03 10.00 4.93
N ARG A 47 -15.28 8.68 5.03
CA ARG A 47 -16.62 8.13 5.30
C ARG A 47 -17.20 8.65 6.62
N ARG A 48 -16.41 8.61 7.71
CA ARG A 48 -16.85 9.04 9.05
C ARG A 48 -17.14 10.54 9.12
N GLN A 49 -16.34 11.35 8.44
CA GLN A 49 -16.52 12.82 8.41
C GLN A 49 -17.55 13.29 7.37
N ARG A 50 -18.12 12.37 6.57
CA ARG A 50 -19.04 12.68 5.47
C ARG A 50 -18.46 13.67 4.46
N VAL A 51 -17.15 13.59 4.21
CA VAL A 51 -16.49 14.39 3.17
C VAL A 51 -16.33 13.59 1.90
N ALA A 52 -16.46 14.24 0.75
CA ALA A 52 -16.29 13.61 -0.55
C ALA A 52 -14.88 13.02 -0.66
N LEU A 53 -14.76 11.82 -1.24
CA LEU A 53 -13.50 11.10 -1.28
C LEU A 53 -12.63 11.52 -2.47
N ARG A 54 -13.27 11.79 -3.61
CA ARG A 54 -12.67 12.02 -4.93
C ARG A 54 -13.00 13.40 -5.47
N ASP A 55 -12.13 13.89 -6.34
CA ASP A 55 -12.41 15.00 -7.25
C ASP A 55 -12.48 14.48 -8.70
N HIS A 56 -12.78 15.34 -9.67
CA HIS A 56 -12.92 15.03 -11.09
C HIS A 56 -11.69 14.30 -11.67
N ARG A 57 -10.50 14.52 -11.12
CA ARG A 57 -9.25 13.86 -11.55
C ARG A 57 -8.72 12.93 -10.46
N ASP A 58 -9.27 11.72 -10.40
CA ASP A 58 -8.79 10.66 -9.49
C ASP A 58 -7.80 9.68 -10.16
N ALA A 59 -7.52 9.85 -11.45
CA ALA A 59 -6.54 9.02 -12.18
C ALA A 59 -5.09 9.47 -11.94
N GLY A 60 -4.14 8.58 -12.23
CA GLY A 60 -2.71 8.91 -12.27
C GLY A 60 -1.95 8.71 -10.96
N LYS A 61 -0.62 8.69 -11.09
CA LYS A 61 0.31 8.54 -9.95
C LYS A 61 0.40 9.86 -9.19
N MET A 62 0.45 9.75 -7.87
CA MET A 62 0.51 10.89 -6.99
C MET A 62 1.94 11.47 -6.98
N ASN A 63 2.10 12.74 -7.35
CA ASN A 63 3.40 13.41 -7.34
C ASN A 63 3.60 14.16 -6.02
N LEU A 64 4.34 13.57 -5.09
CA LEU A 64 4.56 14.11 -3.74
C LEU A 64 5.55 15.30 -3.68
N SER A 65 6.34 15.52 -4.72
CA SER A 65 7.42 16.52 -4.73
C SER A 65 6.98 17.90 -5.21
N ASN A 66 5.92 17.98 -6.01
CA ASN A 66 5.45 19.23 -6.59
C ASN A 66 4.22 19.75 -5.84
N GLU A 67 4.13 21.07 -5.73
CA GLU A 67 2.87 21.72 -5.40
C GLU A 67 1.81 21.35 -6.43
N LEU A 68 0.63 21.02 -5.94
CA LEU A 68 -0.49 20.65 -6.80
C LEU A 68 -1.09 21.90 -7.41
N GLY A 69 -1.04 22.00 -8.73
CA GLY A 69 -1.76 23.04 -9.46
C GLY A 69 -3.28 22.84 -9.46
N GLU A 70 -3.77 21.64 -9.09
CA GLU A 70 -5.19 21.28 -9.07
C GLU A 70 -5.53 20.36 -7.89
N ASN A 71 -6.80 20.33 -7.49
CA ASN A 71 -7.29 19.46 -6.42
C ASN A 71 -7.37 17.99 -6.87
N GLU A 72 -6.59 17.11 -6.22
CA GLU A 72 -6.59 15.67 -6.47
C GLU A 72 -7.65 14.91 -5.66
N GLY A 73 -8.48 15.62 -4.89
CA GLY A 73 -9.50 15.06 -3.99
C GLY A 73 -9.00 14.78 -2.58
N ASN A 74 -9.93 14.76 -1.62
CA ASN A 74 -9.62 14.69 -0.19
C ASN A 74 -8.83 13.43 0.20
N PHE A 75 -9.10 12.29 -0.43
CA PHE A 75 -8.38 11.05 -0.16
C PHE A 75 -6.87 11.18 -0.45
N LYS A 76 -6.51 11.68 -1.63
CA LYS A 76 -5.11 11.91 -2.02
C LYS A 76 -4.49 13.03 -1.18
N ALA A 77 -5.22 14.13 -0.95
CA ALA A 77 -4.73 15.21 -0.08
C ALA A 77 -4.36 14.71 1.34
N LEU A 78 -5.18 13.83 1.94
CA LEU A 78 -4.91 13.25 3.25
C LEU A 78 -3.73 12.27 3.26
N LEU A 79 -3.51 11.53 2.17
CA LEU A 79 -2.32 10.69 2.02
C LEU A 79 -1.06 11.55 1.87
N ARG A 80 -1.14 12.67 1.13
CA ARG A 80 -0.03 13.63 0.98
C ARG A 80 0.34 14.19 2.33
N LEU A 81 -0.64 14.73 3.05
CA LEU A 81 -0.45 15.30 4.38
C LEU A 81 0.24 14.31 5.32
N ARG A 82 -0.17 13.05 5.28
CA ARG A 82 0.43 11.99 6.11
C ARG A 82 1.88 11.70 5.70
N ALA A 83 2.16 11.58 4.40
CA ALA A 83 3.50 11.36 3.88
C ALA A 83 4.44 12.55 4.19
N SER A 84 3.94 13.77 4.08
CA SER A 84 4.68 15.00 4.42
C SER A 84 4.95 15.15 5.92
N ASN A 85 4.09 14.60 6.78
CA ASN A 85 4.22 14.66 8.24
C ASN A 85 5.06 13.50 8.83
N GLY A 86 5.99 12.94 8.06
CA GLY A 86 6.97 11.97 8.56
C GLY A 86 6.59 10.49 8.43
N ASP A 87 5.49 10.15 7.75
CA ASP A 87 5.22 8.75 7.35
C ASP A 87 6.10 8.34 6.16
N GLU A 88 7.40 8.22 6.43
CA GLU A 88 8.43 7.90 5.45
C GLU A 88 8.20 6.56 4.72
N PRO A 89 7.69 5.49 5.39
CA PRO A 89 7.29 4.28 4.68
C PRO A 89 6.20 4.56 3.63
N LEU A 90 5.12 5.23 4.01
CA LEU A 90 4.04 5.58 3.07
C LEU A 90 4.57 6.43 1.91
N LYS A 91 5.39 7.44 2.21
CA LYS A 91 6.03 8.30 1.21
C LYS A 91 6.80 7.47 0.18
N LYS A 92 7.70 6.59 0.65
CA LYS A 92 8.47 5.68 -0.22
C LYS A 92 7.58 4.78 -1.07
N TYR A 93 6.49 4.24 -0.51
CA TYR A 93 5.54 3.42 -1.26
C TYR A 93 4.88 4.23 -2.39
N LEU A 94 4.36 5.42 -2.09
CA LEU A 94 3.69 6.27 -3.08
C LEU A 94 4.64 6.71 -4.21
N GLU A 95 5.91 6.97 -3.90
CA GLU A 95 6.91 7.41 -4.88
C GLU A 95 7.50 6.26 -5.70
N ARG A 96 7.86 5.14 -5.07
CA ARG A 96 8.68 4.08 -5.70
C ARG A 96 7.88 2.93 -6.28
N CYS A 97 6.68 2.66 -5.78
CA CYS A 97 5.89 1.53 -6.27
C CYS A 97 5.22 1.83 -7.61
N SER A 98 4.87 0.74 -8.31
CA SER A 98 3.99 0.78 -9.47
C SER A 98 2.59 1.25 -9.03
N ALA A 99 1.82 1.83 -9.96
CA ALA A 99 0.51 2.41 -9.65
C ALA A 99 -0.40 1.44 -8.87
N ASN A 100 -0.44 0.18 -9.27
CA ASN A 100 -1.27 -0.85 -8.63
C ASN A 100 -0.84 -1.16 -7.19
N ALA A 101 0.46 -1.08 -6.89
CA ALA A 101 1.01 -1.36 -5.57
C ALA A 101 0.92 -0.15 -4.61
N THR A 102 0.43 1.00 -5.07
CA THR A 102 0.10 2.14 -4.19
C THR A 102 -1.29 2.04 -3.58
N TYR A 103 -2.17 1.18 -4.14
CA TYR A 103 -3.56 1.00 -3.69
C TYR A 103 -4.42 2.29 -3.70
N THR A 104 -4.00 3.32 -4.43
CA THR A 104 -4.68 4.63 -4.44
C THR A 104 -5.74 4.79 -5.53
N SER A 105 -5.90 3.80 -6.42
CA SER A 105 -6.80 3.90 -7.57
C SER A 105 -8.28 3.97 -7.18
N TRP A 106 -9.10 4.59 -8.03
CA TRP A 106 -10.56 4.62 -7.86
C TRP A 106 -11.17 3.21 -7.70
N ARG A 107 -10.61 2.19 -8.38
CA ARG A 107 -11.04 0.79 -8.26
C ARG A 107 -10.79 0.26 -6.86
N THR A 108 -9.56 0.43 -6.37
CA THR A 108 -9.18 0.00 -5.02
C THR A 108 -9.99 0.72 -3.95
N GLN A 109 -10.22 2.02 -4.11
CA GLN A 109 -11.08 2.79 -3.22
C GLN A 109 -12.52 2.23 -3.21
N ASN A 110 -13.09 1.86 -4.38
CA ASN A 110 -14.42 1.23 -4.45
C ASN A 110 -14.45 -0.13 -3.76
N GLU A 111 -13.42 -0.97 -3.94
CA GLU A 111 -13.31 -2.26 -3.26
C GLU A 111 -13.27 -2.09 -1.73
N ILE A 112 -12.48 -1.11 -1.24
CA ILE A 112 -12.43 -0.78 0.19
C ILE A 112 -13.80 -0.31 0.68
N ILE A 113 -14.49 0.58 -0.05
CA ILE A 113 -15.83 1.04 0.31
C ILE A 113 -16.81 -0.14 0.39
N SER A 114 -16.77 -1.05 -0.59
CA SER A 114 -17.63 -2.24 -0.62
C SER A 114 -17.38 -3.14 0.60
N ALA A 115 -16.11 -3.44 0.91
CA ALA A 115 -15.75 -4.21 2.09
C ALA A 115 -16.14 -3.52 3.40
N LEU A 116 -16.02 -2.19 3.47
CA LEU A 116 -16.46 -1.41 4.64
C LEU A 116 -17.99 -1.40 4.79
N ASN A 117 -18.74 -1.57 3.71
CA ASN A 117 -20.20 -1.72 3.79
C ASN A 117 -20.58 -3.11 4.30
N SER A 118 -19.86 -4.16 3.91
CA SER A 118 -20.15 -5.53 4.38
C SER A 118 -19.77 -5.80 5.85
N ILE A 119 -18.82 -5.02 6.40
CA ILE A 119 -18.40 -5.15 7.82
C ILE A 119 -19.27 -4.29 8.75
N VAL A 120 -19.84 -3.20 8.25
CA VAL A 120 -20.60 -2.21 9.04
C VAL A 120 -22.11 -2.35 8.80
N LEU A 121 -22.56 -3.51 8.30
CA LEU A 121 -23.96 -3.93 8.25
C LEU A 121 -24.23 -4.97 9.33
#